data_AF-A0A7W0QAH8-F1
#
_entry.id   AF-A0A7W0QAH8-F1
#
_cell.length_a   1.000
_cell.length_b   1.000
_cell.length_c   1.000
_cell.angle_alpha   90.00
_cell.angle_beta   90.00
_cell.angle_gamma   90.00
#
_symmetry.space_group_name_H-M   'P 1'
#
loop_
_entity.id
_entity.type
_entity.pdbx_description
1 polymer ?
#
loop_
_entity_poly.entity_id
_entity_poly.type
_entity_poly.pdbx_seq_one_letter_code
_entity_poly.pdbx_strand_id
1 'polypeptide(L)'
;MATWMEPVIARRIIAVSPDESFGQVLASALRDAGTVELHDWLDPVEVAHAALCVVHLTTLAAIEPLQAPGCPVIAVLPRSDLADIVELLQSVPRIAGIAMAEDLDAGQLGAMAARALAITTGEDRFGLQRVVESGTEIHSLTVHDYPEKRRCMAQIEHAADQHGVPRKYLEPIQQCLDEMLMNALYDAPVNAEGQHIFAGVPTKKRITMRTNHQVVVQYAFDGKRFAVSVRDAFGTLERLTMLRFLHKSLHASVAVDRRAGGAGLGLYLMVSSVSAVYFHVVPGVATEAVCVFDVARDKLQLDQLGFFVQPAAAGHAASEPARAIALPSLRRKVLWSLPFVVVAAVLFGVFALPRLLAPPPSASLSFKTIPPGATIEVNGRAIGIATDGTLAMTDVEIGRRYTAGARLEGYEPQELAVTPREGANAVTFELRALATVELDSDPTGATVTIAGKPMGSTPLTLTSLEPGSTVTIVFERAGHRTGTASVRVPAAGGVERLVQRLEVSDDFVRVRFVSNPPGAEIVRDGQAATTDRTYTPAELFLEVGQVQRFTLTMPRHAPLVIAPFTPNRGDTKLVKGGDLPRLEP
;
A
#
# COMPACT_ATOMS: atom_id res chain seq x y z
N MET A 1 27.66 41.60 26.92
CA MET A 1 27.53 40.22 27.45
C MET A 1 27.48 39.30 26.25
N ALA A 2 28.61 38.68 25.92
CA ALA A 2 28.74 37.81 24.76
C ALA A 2 27.95 36.52 25.02
N THR A 3 26.98 36.24 24.15
CA THR A 3 26.32 34.94 24.03
C THR A 3 27.37 33.94 23.57
N TRP A 4 27.75 33.03 24.46
CA TRP A 4 28.54 31.87 24.11
C TRP A 4 27.68 30.97 23.21
N MET A 5 27.89 31.06 21.89
CA MET A 5 27.52 29.98 20.98
C MET A 5 28.39 28.77 21.37
N GLU A 6 27.76 27.71 21.85
CA GLU A 6 28.42 26.41 21.94
C GLU A 6 29.03 26.08 20.57
N PRO A 7 30.29 25.60 20.52
CA PRO A 7 30.90 25.22 19.26
C PRO A 7 30.07 24.08 18.65
N VAL A 8 29.49 24.32 17.48
CA VAL A 8 28.91 23.26 16.64
C VAL A 8 30.08 22.34 16.29
N ILE A 9 30.23 21.23 17.01
CA ILE A 9 31.15 20.17 16.63
C ILE A 9 30.72 19.74 15.24
N ALA A 10 31.55 20.01 14.23
CA ALA A 10 31.24 19.65 12.86
C ALA A 10 30.97 18.14 12.80
N ARG A 11 29.79 17.78 12.29
CA ARG A 11 29.34 16.38 12.25
C ARG A 11 30.26 15.63 11.28
N ARG A 12 31.08 14.70 11.78
CA ARG A 12 31.96 13.87 10.95
C ARG A 12 31.12 12.84 10.19
N ILE A 13 31.15 12.89 8.86
CA ILE A 13 30.46 11.97 7.96
C ILE A 13 31.51 11.19 7.21
N ILE A 14 31.40 9.86 7.18
CA ILE A 14 32.26 9.01 6.36
C ILE A 14 31.47 8.58 5.13
N ALA A 15 31.98 8.91 3.95
CA ALA A 15 31.46 8.45 2.67
C ALA A 15 32.42 7.41 2.09
N VAL A 16 31.90 6.21 1.85
CA VAL A 16 32.68 5.08 1.33
C VAL A 16 32.22 4.76 -0.08
N SER A 17 33.13 4.78 -1.05
CA SER A 17 32.85 4.36 -2.42
C SER A 17 34.08 3.75 -3.08
N PRO A 18 33.98 2.53 -3.63
CA PRO A 18 35.08 1.94 -4.40
C PRO A 18 35.29 2.63 -5.76
N ASP A 19 34.32 3.44 -6.20
CA ASP A 19 34.42 4.31 -7.36
C ASP A 19 34.75 5.73 -6.89
N GLU A 20 35.93 6.22 -7.25
CA GLU A 20 36.42 7.56 -6.88
C GLU A 20 35.49 8.67 -7.41
N SER A 21 35.01 8.55 -8.64
CA SER A 21 34.14 9.55 -9.28
C SER A 21 32.78 9.64 -8.57
N PHE A 22 32.20 8.48 -8.24
CA PHE A 22 30.98 8.42 -7.46
C PHE A 22 31.20 8.87 -6.01
N GLY A 23 32.36 8.59 -5.44
CA GLY A 23 32.76 9.10 -4.11
C GLY A 23 32.71 10.63 -4.06
N GLN A 24 33.17 11.32 -5.11
CA GLN A 24 33.08 12.78 -5.20
C GLN A 24 31.62 13.27 -5.26
N VAL A 25 30.72 12.53 -5.92
CA VAL A 25 29.27 12.82 -5.93
C VAL A 25 28.69 12.70 -4.52
N LEU A 26 29.02 11.62 -3.79
CA LEU A 26 28.59 11.43 -2.40
C LEU A 26 29.10 12.57 -1.51
N ALA A 27 30.40 12.90 -1.57
CA ALA A 27 30.95 14.00 -0.80
C ALA A 27 30.22 15.31 -1.10
N SER A 28 29.99 15.60 -2.39
CA SER A 28 29.26 16.78 -2.83
C SER A 28 27.86 16.88 -2.23
N ALA A 29 27.11 15.79 -2.26
CA ALA A 29 25.74 15.71 -1.73
C ALA A 29 25.67 15.88 -0.20
N LEU A 30 26.74 15.51 0.51
CA LEU A 30 26.78 15.46 1.98
C LEU A 30 27.41 16.70 2.63
N ARG A 31 28.01 17.61 1.84
CA ARG A 31 28.72 18.81 2.34
C ARG A 31 27.87 19.68 3.27
N ASP A 32 26.60 19.86 2.97
CA ASP A 32 25.71 20.70 3.79
C ASP A 32 25.27 20.01 5.09
N ALA A 33 25.47 18.69 5.19
CA ALA A 33 25.12 17.90 6.37
C ALA A 33 26.26 17.79 7.40
N GLY A 34 27.52 17.96 7.00
CA GLY A 34 28.69 17.85 7.88
C GLY A 34 30.04 17.80 7.17
N THR A 35 31.11 17.59 7.93
CA THR A 35 32.46 17.39 7.41
C THR A 35 32.58 15.98 6.84
N VAL A 36 32.79 15.88 5.52
CA VAL A 36 32.83 14.58 4.82
C VAL A 36 34.27 14.11 4.64
N GLU A 37 34.54 12.87 5.06
CA GLU A 37 35.76 12.13 4.81
C GLU A 37 35.46 11.02 3.79
N LEU A 38 36.25 10.96 2.71
CA LEU A 38 36.09 9.98 1.64
C LEU A 38 37.05 8.81 1.82
N HIS A 39 36.51 7.60 1.72
CA HIS A 39 37.26 6.35 1.80
C HIS A 39 36.86 5.46 0.61
N ASP A 40 37.81 4.66 0.13
CA ASP A 40 37.62 3.69 -0.95
C ASP A 40 37.16 2.32 -0.43
N TRP A 41 37.41 2.02 0.84
CA TRP A 41 36.94 0.82 1.54
C TRP A 41 36.42 1.13 2.95
N LEU A 42 35.67 0.20 3.51
CA LEU A 42 34.99 0.37 4.80
C LEU A 42 35.85 -0.14 5.96
N ASP A 43 36.49 0.76 6.72
CA ASP A 43 37.20 0.43 7.96
C ASP A 43 36.26 0.50 9.19
N PRO A 44 35.96 -0.63 9.88
CA PRO A 44 35.12 -0.64 11.07
C PRO A 44 35.58 0.31 12.18
N VAL A 45 36.88 0.51 12.33
CA VAL A 45 37.48 1.33 13.41
C VAL A 45 37.24 2.82 13.14
N GLU A 46 37.39 3.25 11.89
CA GLU A 46 37.16 4.64 11.49
C GLU A 46 35.67 5.01 11.55
N VAL A 47 34.81 4.07 11.15
CA VAL A 47 33.34 4.21 11.11
C VAL A 47 32.71 4.31 12.50
N ALA A 48 33.32 3.71 13.52
CA ALA A 48 32.81 3.73 14.89
C ALA A 48 32.66 5.14 15.49
N HIS A 49 33.43 6.12 15.01
CA HIS A 49 33.48 7.48 15.54
C HIS A 49 32.81 8.53 14.64
N ALA A 50 32.16 8.13 13.55
CA ALA A 50 31.42 9.03 12.68
C ALA A 50 30.02 9.33 13.25
N ALA A 51 29.42 10.47 12.88
CA ALA A 51 28.02 10.77 13.17
C ALA A 51 27.06 10.08 12.18
N LEU A 52 27.54 9.80 10.96
CA LEU A 52 26.82 9.12 9.88
C LEU A 52 27.84 8.44 8.97
N CYS A 53 27.50 7.26 8.45
CA CYS A 53 28.25 6.61 7.39
C CYS A 53 27.37 6.45 6.15
N VAL A 54 27.88 6.82 4.97
CA VAL A 54 27.19 6.66 3.68
C VAL A 54 28.03 5.73 2.82
N VAL A 55 27.48 4.58 2.44
CA VAL A 55 28.27 3.49 1.85
C VAL A 55 27.69 3.10 0.51
N HIS A 56 28.48 3.28 -0.55
CA HIS A 56 28.19 2.78 -1.88
C HIS A 56 28.52 1.29 -1.96
N LEU A 57 27.48 0.47 -1.96
CA LEU A 57 27.58 -0.98 -2.00
C LEU A 57 27.47 -1.46 -3.44
N THR A 58 28.58 -1.87 -4.05
CA THR A 58 28.55 -2.47 -5.39
C THR A 58 28.04 -3.91 -5.38
N THR A 59 28.13 -4.60 -4.23
CA THR A 59 27.58 -5.94 -4.01
C THR A 59 27.10 -6.10 -2.56
N LEU A 60 26.10 -6.96 -2.33
CA LEU A 60 25.63 -7.31 -0.99
C LEU A 60 26.68 -8.06 -0.16
N ALA A 61 27.74 -8.60 -0.78
CA ALA A 61 28.83 -9.27 -0.06
C ALA A 61 29.71 -8.30 0.75
N ALA A 62 29.62 -6.99 0.51
CA ALA A 62 30.42 -5.97 1.18
C ALA A 62 29.83 -5.49 2.53
N ILE A 63 28.81 -6.16 3.07
CA ILE A 63 28.04 -5.68 4.24
C ILE A 63 28.59 -6.16 5.60
N GLU A 64 29.47 -7.16 5.64
CA GLU A 64 30.04 -7.68 6.90
C GLU A 64 30.57 -6.59 7.83
N PRO A 65 31.34 -5.58 7.36
CA PRO A 65 31.87 -4.56 8.26
C PRO A 65 30.78 -3.60 8.79
N LEU A 66 29.60 -3.55 8.16
CA LEU A 66 28.45 -2.77 8.62
C LEU A 66 27.69 -3.44 9.77
N GLN A 67 27.91 -4.74 10.02
CA GLN A 67 27.25 -5.47 11.10
C GLN A 67 27.80 -5.12 12.49
N ALA A 68 29.00 -4.54 12.56
CA ALA A 68 29.56 -4.05 13.82
C ALA A 68 28.69 -2.90 14.40
N PRO A 69 28.69 -2.66 15.73
CA PRO A 69 28.04 -1.49 16.32
C PRO A 69 28.63 -0.15 15.85
N GLY A 70 27.84 0.94 15.90
CA GLY A 70 28.30 2.30 15.56
C GLY A 70 27.16 3.26 15.16
N CYS A 71 27.47 4.29 14.38
CA CYS A 71 26.54 5.31 13.87
C CYS A 71 25.45 4.85 12.88
N PRO A 72 24.42 5.64 12.59
CA PRO A 72 23.50 5.35 11.49
C PRO A 72 24.21 5.20 10.14
N VAL A 73 23.66 4.36 9.26
CA VAL A 73 24.18 4.10 7.91
C VAL A 73 23.15 4.47 6.86
N ILE A 74 23.58 5.11 5.77
CA ILE A 74 22.85 5.15 4.51
C ILE A 74 23.56 4.25 3.52
N ALA A 75 22.88 3.23 3.01
CA ALA A 75 23.42 2.36 1.97
C ALA A 75 22.95 2.83 0.59
N VAL A 76 23.90 2.98 -0.34
CA VAL A 76 23.65 3.37 -1.72
C VAL A 76 23.82 2.13 -2.59
N LEU A 77 22.73 1.68 -3.22
CA LEU A 77 22.65 0.42 -3.98
C LEU A 77 22.67 0.68 -5.49
N PRO A 78 23.19 -0.25 -6.32
CA PRO A 78 23.33 -0.03 -7.75
C PRO A 78 22.00 -0.09 -8.50
N ARG A 79 20.99 -0.76 -7.94
CA ARG A 79 19.67 -0.97 -8.55
C ARG A 79 18.59 -1.13 -7.48
N SER A 80 17.35 -0.84 -7.86
CA SER A 80 16.18 -1.02 -6.99
C SER A 80 15.64 -2.45 -7.08
N ASP A 81 15.87 -3.22 -6.01
CA ASP A 81 15.23 -4.53 -5.80
C ASP A 81 14.73 -4.59 -4.35
N LEU A 82 13.40 -4.70 -4.17
CA LEU A 82 12.80 -4.63 -2.84
C LEU A 82 13.16 -5.85 -1.98
N ALA A 83 13.41 -7.02 -2.57
CA ALA A 83 13.82 -8.19 -1.81
C ALA A 83 15.23 -8.01 -1.26
N ASP A 84 16.17 -7.57 -2.11
CA ASP A 84 17.55 -7.24 -1.71
C ASP A 84 17.56 -6.14 -0.62
N ILE A 85 16.72 -5.11 -0.78
CA ILE A 85 16.59 -4.02 0.21
C ILE A 85 16.10 -4.55 1.57
N VAL A 86 15.07 -5.39 1.58
CA VAL A 86 14.51 -5.93 2.83
C VAL A 86 15.50 -6.85 3.52
N GLU A 87 16.20 -7.71 2.78
CA GLU A 87 17.26 -8.59 3.31
C GLU A 87 18.40 -7.76 3.92
N LEU A 88 18.83 -6.70 3.24
CA LEU A 88 19.86 -5.79 3.74
C LEU A 88 19.43 -5.08 5.03
N LEU A 89 18.21 -4.53 5.07
CA LEU A 89 17.68 -3.83 6.24
C LEU A 89 17.47 -4.76 7.46
N GLN A 90 17.21 -6.05 7.23
CA GLN A 90 17.15 -7.09 8.26
C GLN A 90 18.55 -7.48 8.77
N SER A 91 19.53 -7.57 7.86
CA SER A 91 20.89 -7.98 8.17
C SER A 91 21.71 -6.90 8.88
N VAL A 92 21.41 -5.62 8.63
CA VAL A 92 22.15 -4.49 9.18
C VAL A 92 21.19 -3.50 9.86
N PRO A 93 20.92 -3.64 11.18
CA PRO A 93 19.95 -2.83 11.91
C PRO A 93 20.24 -1.31 11.90
N ARG A 94 21.51 -0.93 11.71
CA ARG A 94 21.97 0.48 11.69
C ARG A 94 21.66 1.22 10.39
N ILE A 95 21.24 0.53 9.33
CA ILE A 95 20.89 1.20 8.06
C ILE A 95 19.61 1.99 8.26
N ALA A 96 19.74 3.31 8.42
CA ALA A 96 18.61 4.22 8.55
C ALA A 96 17.98 4.56 7.19
N GLY A 97 18.75 4.52 6.12
CA GLY A 97 18.29 4.87 4.78
C GLY A 97 18.92 4.06 3.67
N ILE A 98 18.18 3.93 2.58
CA ILE A 98 18.59 3.31 1.32
C ILE A 98 18.38 4.35 0.22
N ALA A 99 19.38 4.50 -0.65
CA ALA A 99 19.28 5.29 -1.86
C ALA A 99 19.78 4.49 -3.07
N MET A 100 19.27 4.78 -4.26
CA MET A 100 19.76 4.19 -5.50
C MET A 100 20.90 5.04 -6.07
N ALA A 101 21.96 4.38 -6.56
CA ALA A 101 23.05 5.02 -7.28
C ALA A 101 22.59 5.46 -8.68
N GLU A 102 21.74 4.64 -9.31
CA GLU A 102 21.03 5.00 -10.54
C GLU A 102 20.12 6.20 -10.24
N ASP A 103 20.35 7.31 -10.95
CA ASP A 103 19.64 8.59 -10.79
C ASP A 103 19.70 9.23 -9.39
N LEU A 104 20.82 9.05 -8.68
CA LEU A 104 21.03 9.67 -7.36
C LEU A 104 20.93 11.21 -7.43
N ASP A 105 19.89 11.77 -6.81
CA ASP A 105 19.76 13.21 -6.60
C ASP A 105 20.52 13.65 -5.35
N ALA A 106 21.49 14.55 -5.52
CA ALA A 106 22.34 15.04 -4.44
C ALA A 106 21.56 15.75 -3.34
N GLY A 107 20.51 16.50 -3.69
CA GLY A 107 19.65 17.20 -2.73
C GLY A 107 18.84 16.24 -1.88
N GLN A 108 18.28 15.19 -2.49
CA GLN A 108 17.55 14.15 -1.78
C GLN A 108 18.47 13.33 -0.86
N LEU A 109 19.68 12.97 -1.31
CA LEU A 109 20.65 12.29 -0.46
C LEU A 109 21.06 13.16 0.73
N GLY A 110 21.33 14.46 0.51
CA GLY A 110 21.63 15.41 1.58
C GLY A 110 20.47 15.52 2.58
N ALA A 111 19.23 15.58 2.11
CA ALA A 111 18.05 15.59 2.96
C ALA A 111 17.88 14.28 3.75
N MET A 112 18.20 13.12 3.15
CA MET A 112 18.20 11.83 3.83
C MET A 112 19.28 11.78 4.92
N ALA A 113 20.50 12.24 4.61
CA ALA A 113 21.59 12.35 5.57
C ALA A 113 21.23 13.23 6.76
N ALA A 114 20.57 14.37 6.50
CA ALA A 114 20.10 15.26 7.56
C ALA A 114 19.06 14.59 8.48
N ARG A 115 18.18 13.72 7.95
CA ARG A 115 17.26 12.90 8.76
C ARG A 115 17.98 11.81 9.54
N ALA A 116 18.97 11.14 8.93
CA ALA A 116 19.75 10.12 9.61
C ALA A 116 20.57 10.71 10.77
N LEU A 117 21.10 11.93 10.62
CA LEU A 117 21.79 12.64 11.69
C LEU A 117 20.85 13.05 12.83
N ALA A 118 19.58 13.33 12.54
CA ALA A 118 18.60 13.66 13.58
C ALA A 118 18.37 12.52 14.59
N ILE A 119 18.62 11.26 14.19
CA ILE A 119 18.57 10.09 15.09
C ILE A 119 19.48 10.30 16.31
N THR A 120 20.67 10.88 16.10
CA THR A 120 21.66 11.08 17.18
C THR A 120 21.52 12.45 17.84
N THR A 121 21.11 13.48 17.09
CA THR A 121 21.03 14.84 17.63
C THR A 121 19.70 15.19 18.28
N GLY A 122 18.65 14.40 18.04
CA GLY A 122 17.31 14.71 18.54
C GLY A 122 16.67 15.94 17.86
N GLU A 123 17.12 16.32 16.67
CA GLU A 123 16.57 17.47 15.93
C GLU A 123 15.23 17.09 15.30
N ASP A 124 14.17 17.86 15.55
CA ASP A 124 12.88 17.59 14.92
C ASP A 124 12.95 17.76 13.39
N ARG A 125 12.56 16.70 12.68
CA ARG A 125 12.54 16.59 11.21
C ARG A 125 11.16 16.25 10.63
N PHE A 126 10.08 16.42 11.39
CA PHE A 126 8.72 16.21 10.88
C PHE A 126 8.29 17.26 9.84
N GLY A 127 7.40 16.84 8.92
CA GLY A 127 6.68 17.67 7.97
C GLY A 127 7.28 17.72 6.57
N LEU A 128 6.42 17.95 5.57
CA LEU A 128 6.80 17.94 4.15
C LEU A 128 7.80 19.03 3.77
N GLN A 129 7.93 20.11 4.55
CA GLN A 129 8.91 21.18 4.32
C GLN A 129 10.37 20.70 4.35
N ARG A 130 10.63 19.50 4.89
CA ARG A 130 11.95 18.86 4.85
C ARG A 130 12.13 17.92 3.66
N VAL A 131 11.07 17.67 2.89
CA VAL A 131 10.99 16.68 1.79
C VAL A 131 10.94 17.37 0.42
N VAL A 132 10.09 18.39 0.29
CA VAL A 132 9.85 19.10 -0.98
C VAL A 132 10.79 20.30 -1.14
N GLU A 133 10.85 20.85 -2.36
CA GLU A 133 11.69 22.03 -2.64
C GLU A 133 11.27 23.24 -1.80
N SER A 134 12.26 24.08 -1.45
CA SER A 134 12.01 25.31 -0.69
C SER A 134 11.05 26.22 -1.47
N GLY A 135 10.00 26.71 -0.79
CA GLY A 135 8.98 27.56 -1.40
C GLY A 135 7.78 26.81 -1.99
N THR A 136 7.79 25.47 -2.00
CA THR A 136 6.62 24.66 -2.39
C THR A 136 5.45 24.90 -1.42
N GLU A 137 4.25 25.13 -1.95
CA GLU A 137 3.05 25.25 -1.13
C GLU A 137 2.69 23.89 -0.50
N ILE A 138 2.52 23.89 0.83
CA ILE A 138 2.15 22.69 1.59
C ILE A 138 0.74 22.88 2.13
N HIS A 139 -0.16 22.01 1.71
CA HIS A 139 -1.52 21.97 2.23
C HIS A 139 -1.57 21.01 3.42
N SER A 140 -2.31 21.39 4.47
CA SER A 140 -2.46 20.59 5.69
C SER A 140 -3.94 20.36 5.99
N LEU A 141 -4.29 19.11 6.26
CA LEU A 141 -5.63 18.65 6.61
C LEU A 141 -5.57 17.88 7.94
N THR A 142 -6.68 17.87 8.65
CA THR A 142 -6.84 17.12 9.90
C THR A 142 -7.92 16.07 9.71
N VAL A 143 -7.66 14.85 10.20
CA VAL A 143 -8.56 13.71 10.10
C VAL A 143 -8.75 13.08 11.47
N HIS A 144 -9.99 12.97 11.92
CA HIS A 144 -10.35 12.36 13.21
C HIS A 144 -11.01 10.99 13.05
N ASP A 145 -11.66 10.73 11.92
CA ASP A 145 -12.48 9.53 11.72
C ASP A 145 -12.55 9.08 10.25
N TYR A 146 -13.26 7.95 10.02
CA TYR A 146 -13.39 7.35 8.70
C TYR A 146 -14.15 8.23 7.68
N PRO A 147 -15.27 8.89 8.01
CA PRO A 147 -15.88 9.88 7.11
C PRO A 147 -14.94 11.03 6.72
N GLU A 148 -14.15 11.56 7.64
CA GLU A 148 -13.14 12.57 7.37
C GLU A 148 -11.99 12.04 6.51
N LYS A 149 -11.55 10.79 6.75
CA LYS A 149 -10.58 10.09 5.89
C LYS A 149 -11.04 10.13 4.43
N ARG A 150 -12.28 9.72 4.13
CA ARG A 150 -12.80 9.73 2.75
C ARG A 150 -12.84 11.13 2.13
N ARG A 151 -13.21 12.16 2.92
CA ARG A 151 -13.21 13.55 2.44
C ARG A 151 -11.80 14.06 2.15
N CYS A 152 -10.85 13.76 3.03
CA CYS A 152 -9.44 14.07 2.87
C CYS A 152 -8.87 13.43 1.59
N MET A 153 -9.14 12.14 1.37
CA MET A 153 -8.71 11.43 0.16
C MET A 153 -9.28 12.04 -1.12
N ALA A 154 -10.59 12.32 -1.15
CA ALA A 154 -11.23 12.96 -2.31
C ALA A 154 -10.66 14.36 -2.59
N GLN A 155 -10.32 15.13 -1.55
CA GLN A 155 -9.70 16.44 -1.71
C GLN A 155 -8.28 16.35 -2.29
N ILE A 156 -7.47 15.39 -1.82
CA ILE A 156 -6.11 15.18 -2.32
C ILE A 156 -6.11 14.65 -3.75
N GLU A 157 -7.01 13.73 -4.09
CA GLU A 157 -7.22 13.27 -5.47
C GLU A 157 -7.58 14.43 -6.40
N HIS A 158 -8.54 15.27 -6.00
CA HIS A 158 -8.92 16.43 -6.79
C HIS A 158 -7.76 17.42 -6.95
N ALA A 159 -6.98 17.65 -5.90
CA ALA A 159 -5.81 18.51 -5.97
C ALA A 159 -4.72 17.93 -6.89
N ALA A 160 -4.46 16.63 -6.84
CA ALA A 160 -3.52 15.96 -7.74
C ALA A 160 -3.95 16.11 -9.22
N ASP A 161 -5.23 15.90 -9.52
CA ASP A 161 -5.80 16.07 -10.87
C ASP A 161 -5.67 17.53 -11.35
N GLN A 162 -5.98 18.51 -10.49
CA GLN A 162 -5.84 19.94 -10.81
C GLN A 162 -4.40 20.36 -11.11
N HIS A 163 -3.42 19.74 -10.45
CA HIS A 163 -1.99 19.99 -10.69
C HIS A 163 -1.43 19.19 -11.88
N GLY A 164 -2.28 18.45 -12.60
CA GLY A 164 -1.89 17.71 -13.80
C GLY A 164 -1.11 16.42 -13.51
N VAL A 165 -1.25 15.86 -12.31
CA VAL A 165 -0.64 14.57 -11.97
C VAL A 165 -1.17 13.48 -12.92
N PRO A 166 -0.31 12.69 -13.60
CA PRO A 166 -0.76 11.67 -14.53
C PRO A 166 -1.64 10.61 -13.86
N ARG A 167 -2.67 10.13 -14.58
CA ARG A 167 -3.62 9.12 -14.07
C ARG A 167 -2.97 7.87 -13.50
N LYS A 168 -1.82 7.45 -14.04
CA LYS A 168 -1.05 6.29 -13.54
C LYS A 168 -0.58 6.44 -12.08
N TYR A 169 -0.52 7.67 -11.54
CA TYR A 169 -0.14 7.96 -10.16
C TYR A 169 -1.33 8.21 -9.23
N LEU A 170 -2.52 8.53 -9.75
CA LEU A 170 -3.67 8.85 -8.90
C LEU A 170 -4.09 7.66 -8.02
N GLU A 171 -4.18 6.46 -8.61
CA GLU A 171 -4.51 5.24 -7.86
C GLU A 171 -3.42 4.88 -6.83
N PRO A 172 -2.11 4.87 -7.17
CA PRO A 172 -1.03 4.75 -6.18
C PRO A 172 -1.08 5.77 -5.03
N ILE A 173 -1.32 7.04 -5.32
CA ILE A 173 -1.42 8.11 -4.31
C ILE A 173 -2.56 7.81 -3.35
N GLN A 174 -3.75 7.49 -3.87
CA GLN A 174 -4.91 7.15 -3.06
C GLN A 174 -4.67 5.91 -2.21
N GLN A 175 -4.07 4.87 -2.80
CA GLN A 175 -3.79 3.63 -2.08
C GLN A 175 -2.80 3.85 -0.93
N CYS A 176 -1.71 4.56 -1.16
CA CYS A 176 -0.75 4.89 -0.11
C CYS A 176 -1.40 5.72 1.00
N LEU A 177 -2.21 6.71 0.62
CA LEU A 177 -2.94 7.55 1.58
C LEU A 177 -3.95 6.75 2.41
N ASP A 178 -4.67 5.80 1.79
CA ASP A 178 -5.62 4.93 2.48
C ASP A 178 -4.92 4.09 3.56
N GLU A 179 -3.82 3.43 3.19
CA GLU A 179 -3.02 2.58 4.07
C GLU A 179 -2.39 3.37 5.22
N MET A 180 -1.77 4.52 4.92
CA MET A 180 -1.19 5.39 5.95
C MET A 180 -2.26 5.91 6.93
N LEU A 181 -3.44 6.30 6.44
CA LEU A 181 -4.54 6.77 7.29
C LEU A 181 -5.16 5.64 8.11
N MET A 182 -5.30 4.43 7.55
CA MET A 182 -5.79 3.27 8.29
C MET A 182 -4.83 2.92 9.44
N ASN A 183 -3.53 2.92 9.17
CA ASN A 183 -2.52 2.68 10.18
C ASN A 183 -2.57 3.75 11.28
N ALA A 184 -2.59 5.03 10.92
CA ALA A 184 -2.58 6.15 11.87
C ALA A 184 -3.87 6.23 12.72
N LEU A 185 -5.05 6.00 12.12
CA LEU A 185 -6.34 6.12 12.82
C LEU A 185 -6.68 4.89 13.67
N TYR A 186 -6.24 3.69 13.25
CA TYR A 186 -6.78 2.45 13.80
C TYR A 186 -5.74 1.44 14.28
N ASP A 187 -4.53 1.43 13.75
CA ASP A 187 -3.50 0.49 14.23
C ASP A 187 -2.53 1.16 15.20
N ALA A 188 -2.18 2.42 15.00
CA ALA A 188 -1.27 3.18 15.87
C ALA A 188 -1.80 3.49 17.29
N PRO A 189 -3.10 3.77 17.54
CA PRO A 189 -3.56 4.22 18.84
C PRO A 189 -3.39 3.18 19.98
N VAL A 190 -2.76 3.61 21.07
CA VAL A 190 -2.50 2.79 22.28
C VAL A 190 -3.07 3.43 23.55
N ASN A 191 -3.52 2.61 24.51
CA ASN A 191 -3.99 3.07 25.82
C ASN A 191 -2.83 3.40 26.79
N ALA A 192 -3.15 3.67 28.05
CA ALA A 192 -2.16 4.06 29.06
C ALA A 192 -1.19 2.91 29.38
N GLU A 193 -1.62 1.68 29.14
CA GLU A 193 -0.85 0.45 29.29
C GLU A 193 -0.04 0.08 28.03
N GLY A 194 -0.07 0.92 26.98
CA GLY A 194 0.63 0.67 25.72
C GLY A 194 -0.04 -0.35 24.80
N GLN A 195 -1.27 -0.75 25.09
CA GLN A 195 -2.02 -1.73 24.31
C GLN A 195 -2.81 -1.07 23.19
N HIS A 196 -2.76 -1.65 21.98
CA HIS A 196 -3.49 -1.17 20.82
C HIS A 196 -5.00 -1.29 21.00
N ILE A 197 -5.71 -0.15 21.07
CA ILE A 197 -7.12 -0.11 21.49
C ILE A 197 -8.11 -0.70 20.48
N PHE A 198 -7.68 -0.86 19.22
CA PHE A 198 -8.50 -1.47 18.16
C PHE A 198 -7.97 -2.85 17.73
N ALA A 199 -6.92 -3.38 18.37
CA ALA A 199 -6.47 -4.75 18.11
C ALA A 199 -7.62 -5.75 18.34
N GLY A 200 -7.84 -6.65 17.38
CA GLY A 200 -8.94 -7.62 17.42
C GLY A 200 -10.35 -7.05 17.17
N VAL A 201 -10.52 -5.72 17.03
CA VAL A 201 -11.80 -5.12 16.66
C VAL A 201 -12.03 -5.32 15.15
N PRO A 202 -13.17 -5.89 14.71
CA PRO A 202 -13.44 -6.07 13.28
C PRO A 202 -13.50 -4.73 12.53
N THR A 203 -13.02 -4.70 11.28
CA THR A 203 -12.93 -3.49 10.45
C THR A 203 -14.25 -2.71 10.38
N LYS A 204 -15.39 -3.40 10.19
CA LYS A 204 -16.74 -2.80 10.16
C LYS A 204 -17.09 -2.03 11.45
N LYS A 205 -16.56 -2.46 12.59
CA LYS A 205 -16.75 -1.78 13.88
C LYS A 205 -15.75 -0.65 14.06
N ARG A 206 -14.48 -0.84 13.69
CA ARG A 206 -13.42 0.20 13.77
C ARG A 206 -13.84 1.51 13.10
N ILE A 207 -14.40 1.44 11.88
CA ILE A 207 -14.82 2.62 11.10
C ILE A 207 -15.99 3.41 11.71
N THR A 208 -16.63 2.89 12.77
CA THR A 208 -17.68 3.58 13.54
C THR A 208 -17.13 4.23 14.82
N MET A 209 -15.83 4.18 15.02
CA MET A 209 -15.13 4.67 16.20
C MET A 209 -14.08 5.70 15.79
N ARG A 210 -13.74 6.59 16.72
CA ARG A 210 -12.61 7.53 16.62
C ARG A 210 -11.79 7.52 17.90
N THR A 211 -10.70 8.27 17.92
CA THR A 211 -9.92 8.52 19.14
C THR A 211 -10.07 9.97 19.60
N ASN A 212 -9.51 10.30 20.76
CA ASN A 212 -9.30 11.68 21.22
C ASN A 212 -8.17 12.42 20.47
N HIS A 213 -7.47 11.73 19.56
CA HIS A 213 -6.37 12.29 18.79
C HIS A 213 -6.81 12.55 17.35
N GLN A 214 -6.02 13.38 16.68
CA GLN A 214 -6.21 13.72 15.29
C GLN A 214 -4.98 13.32 14.49
N VAL A 215 -5.19 12.88 13.27
CA VAL A 215 -4.13 12.60 12.32
C VAL A 215 -3.96 13.83 11.43
N VAL A 216 -2.72 14.26 11.24
CA VAL A 216 -2.40 15.38 10.35
C VAL A 216 -1.97 14.81 9.01
N VAL A 217 -2.61 15.25 7.93
CA VAL A 217 -2.24 14.89 6.56
C VAL A 217 -1.70 16.12 5.86
N GLN A 218 -0.53 16.00 5.24
CA GLN A 218 0.02 17.04 4.38
C GLN A 218 0.15 16.55 2.95
N TYR A 219 0.01 17.45 1.98
CA TYR A 219 0.37 17.18 0.61
C TYR A 219 0.96 18.41 -0.06
N ALA A 220 1.80 18.17 -1.06
CA ALA A 220 2.49 19.21 -1.81
C ALA A 220 2.86 18.70 -3.21
N PHE A 221 2.89 19.61 -4.17
CA PHE A 221 3.35 19.35 -5.53
C PHE A 221 4.37 20.41 -5.93
N ASP A 222 5.62 19.99 -6.20
CA ASP A 222 6.72 20.91 -6.57
C ASP A 222 6.90 21.05 -8.10
N GLY A 223 5.95 20.56 -8.89
CA GLY A 223 6.02 20.53 -10.36
C GLY A 223 6.62 19.25 -10.94
N LYS A 224 7.41 18.49 -10.16
CA LYS A 224 8.00 17.21 -10.56
C LYS A 224 7.59 16.06 -9.66
N ARG A 225 7.32 16.34 -8.39
CA ARG A 225 7.03 15.35 -7.36
C ARG A 225 5.75 15.72 -6.64
N PHE A 226 4.89 14.72 -6.48
CA PHE A 226 3.74 14.80 -5.59
C PHE A 226 4.12 14.09 -4.29
N ALA A 227 4.06 14.81 -3.17
CA ALA A 227 4.40 14.27 -1.85
C ALA A 227 3.16 14.30 -0.94
N VAL A 228 2.98 13.24 -0.17
CA VAL A 228 1.95 13.14 0.86
C VAL A 228 2.59 12.68 2.17
N SER A 229 2.20 13.28 3.30
CA SER A 229 2.54 12.76 4.63
C SER A 229 1.32 12.54 5.49
N VAL A 230 1.39 11.53 6.35
CA VAL A 230 0.39 11.24 7.38
C VAL A 230 1.12 11.10 8.70
N ARG A 231 0.75 11.96 9.65
CA ARG A 231 1.34 12.01 10.99
C ARG A 231 0.32 11.69 12.06
N ASP A 232 0.61 10.67 12.86
CA ASP A 232 -0.13 10.31 14.06
C ASP A 232 0.45 10.97 15.33
N ALA A 233 -0.17 10.71 16.47
CA ALA A 233 0.25 11.21 17.77
C ALA A 233 0.74 10.09 18.70
N PHE A 234 1.19 8.94 18.18
CA PHE A 234 1.47 7.76 19.00
C PHE A 234 2.91 7.26 18.87
N GLY A 235 3.51 7.31 17.68
CA GLY A 235 4.88 6.84 17.51
C GLY A 235 5.06 5.35 17.77
N THR A 236 4.07 4.53 17.45
CA THR A 236 4.02 3.08 17.76
C THR A 236 4.55 2.20 16.63
N LEU A 237 4.92 2.76 15.49
CA LEU A 237 5.46 2.00 14.37
C LEU A 237 6.87 1.48 14.68
N GLU A 238 7.00 0.15 14.73
CA GLU A 238 8.30 -0.50 14.93
C GLU A 238 8.93 -0.94 13.60
N ARG A 239 10.23 -0.67 13.46
CA ARG A 239 11.04 -1.09 12.30
C ARG A 239 10.94 -2.58 12.03
N LEU A 240 11.09 -3.41 13.07
CA LEU A 240 11.07 -4.88 12.92
C LEU A 240 9.69 -5.38 12.46
N THR A 241 8.61 -4.72 12.89
CA THR A 241 7.25 -5.03 12.46
C THR A 241 7.05 -4.67 10.99
N MET A 242 7.52 -3.50 10.55
CA MET A 242 7.54 -3.10 9.14
C MET A 242 8.31 -4.11 8.27
N LEU A 243 9.55 -4.46 8.65
CA LEU A 243 10.38 -5.40 7.89
C LEU A 243 9.78 -6.81 7.85
N ARG A 244 9.17 -7.27 8.95
CA ARG A 244 8.48 -8.57 8.99
C ARG A 244 7.32 -8.61 7.99
N PHE A 245 6.55 -7.54 7.89
CA PHE A 245 5.45 -7.44 6.94
C PHE A 245 5.92 -7.39 5.48
N LEU A 246 6.93 -6.58 5.18
CA LEU A 246 7.53 -6.53 3.84
C LEU A 246 8.11 -7.89 3.43
N HIS A 247 8.91 -8.51 4.31
CA HIS A 247 9.50 -9.83 4.07
C HIS A 247 8.44 -10.90 3.87
N LYS A 248 7.40 -10.93 4.72
CA LYS A 248 6.29 -11.87 4.60
C LYS A 248 5.57 -11.73 3.25
N SER A 249 5.32 -10.49 2.81
CA SER A 249 4.62 -10.23 1.54
C SER A 249 5.47 -10.60 0.32
N LEU A 250 6.79 -10.41 0.38
CA LEU A 250 7.74 -10.82 -0.67
C LEU A 250 7.86 -12.35 -0.80
N HIS A 251 7.83 -13.08 0.32
CA HIS A 251 8.05 -14.52 0.37
C HIS A 251 6.74 -15.33 0.49
N ALA A 252 5.59 -14.68 0.37
CA ALA A 252 4.32 -15.37 0.33
C ALA A 252 4.24 -16.19 -0.97
N SER A 253 4.47 -17.50 -0.86
CA SER A 253 4.10 -18.45 -1.90
C SER A 253 2.57 -18.40 -2.03
N VAL A 254 2.07 -17.99 -3.21
CA VAL A 254 0.67 -17.69 -3.57
C VAL A 254 0.35 -16.19 -3.49
N ALA A 255 -0.17 -15.67 -4.62
CA ALA A 255 -0.77 -14.35 -4.73
C ALA A 255 -1.83 -14.20 -3.63
N VAL A 256 -1.45 -13.47 -2.58
CA VAL A 256 -2.33 -13.15 -1.46
C VAL A 256 -3.57 -12.44 -2.01
N ASP A 257 -4.72 -13.01 -1.67
CA ASP A 257 -6.04 -12.51 -1.97
C ASP A 257 -6.13 -11.00 -1.66
N ARG A 258 -6.17 -10.16 -2.70
CA ARG A 258 -6.23 -8.69 -2.58
C ARG A 258 -7.47 -8.20 -1.80
N ARG A 259 -8.41 -9.09 -1.46
CA ARG A 259 -9.63 -8.79 -0.69
C ARG A 259 -9.53 -9.12 0.79
N ALA A 260 -8.57 -9.95 1.20
CA ALA A 260 -8.25 -10.15 2.60
C ALA A 260 -7.21 -9.10 2.99
N GLY A 261 -7.66 -7.98 3.55
CA GLY A 261 -6.80 -6.96 4.16
C GLY A 261 -5.99 -7.51 5.34
N GLY A 262 -5.03 -8.40 5.04
CA GLY A 262 -4.08 -8.94 5.98
C GLY A 262 -3.05 -7.89 6.32
N ALA A 263 -2.73 -7.77 7.60
CA ALA A 263 -1.65 -6.95 8.11
C ALA A 263 -0.33 -7.29 7.37
N GLY A 264 0.05 -6.44 6.41
CA GLY A 264 1.30 -6.52 5.66
C GLY A 264 1.20 -6.40 4.14
N LEU A 265 0.03 -6.60 3.52
CA LEU A 265 -0.13 -6.41 2.07
C LEU A 265 -0.12 -4.92 1.70
N GLY A 266 -0.81 -4.09 2.49
CA GLY A 266 -0.90 -2.64 2.26
C GLY A 266 0.45 -1.92 2.28
N LEU A 267 1.30 -2.27 3.25
CA LEU A 267 2.66 -1.74 3.37
C LEU A 267 3.53 -2.13 2.16
N TYR A 268 3.44 -3.37 1.68
CA TYR A 268 4.14 -3.81 0.47
C TYR A 268 3.68 -3.03 -0.76
N LEU A 269 2.36 -2.93 -0.97
CA LEU A 269 1.79 -2.20 -2.10
C LEU A 269 2.21 -0.72 -2.09
N MET A 270 2.19 -0.09 -0.91
CA MET A 270 2.67 1.28 -0.72
C MET A 270 4.14 1.44 -1.12
N VAL A 271 5.05 0.62 -0.58
CA VAL A 271 6.49 0.70 -0.88
C VAL A 271 6.79 0.37 -2.35
N SER A 272 6.02 -0.52 -2.97
CA SER A 272 6.18 -0.88 -4.39
C SER A 272 5.64 0.15 -5.38
N SER A 273 4.92 1.18 -4.90
CA SER A 273 4.20 2.14 -5.74
C SER A 273 4.70 3.58 -5.60
N VAL A 274 5.83 3.81 -4.92
CA VAL A 274 6.38 5.14 -4.63
C VAL A 274 7.80 5.29 -5.18
N SER A 275 8.21 6.53 -5.43
CA SER A 275 9.60 6.89 -5.74
C SER A 275 10.44 7.01 -4.47
N ALA A 276 9.85 7.52 -3.40
CA ALA A 276 10.48 7.50 -2.09
C ALA A 276 9.46 7.28 -0.97
N VAL A 277 9.90 6.59 0.08
CA VAL A 277 9.12 6.40 1.31
C VAL A 277 9.98 6.65 2.54
N TYR A 278 9.47 7.44 3.48
CA TYR A 278 10.15 7.72 4.72
C TYR A 278 9.22 7.49 5.91
N PHE A 279 9.74 6.82 6.93
CA PHE A 279 9.08 6.71 8.23
C PHE A 279 9.93 7.45 9.25
N HIS A 280 9.34 8.46 9.89
CA HIS A 280 9.96 9.17 10.99
C HIS A 280 9.18 8.86 12.28
N VAL A 281 9.87 8.32 13.28
CA VAL A 281 9.25 7.85 14.51
C VAL A 281 9.94 8.48 15.71
N VAL A 282 9.16 9.16 16.54
CA VAL A 282 9.53 9.52 17.91
C VAL A 282 8.67 8.67 18.84
N PRO A 283 9.22 7.61 19.47
CA PRO A 283 8.45 6.66 20.27
C PRO A 283 7.60 7.33 21.35
N GLY A 284 6.30 7.02 21.38
CA GLY A 284 5.34 7.60 22.33
C GLY A 284 4.89 9.03 22.02
N VAL A 285 5.34 9.62 20.91
CA VAL A 285 5.05 11.01 20.53
C VAL A 285 4.38 11.08 19.17
N ALA A 286 5.01 10.55 18.11
CA ALA A 286 4.47 10.62 16.74
C ALA A 286 5.17 9.66 15.78
N THR A 287 4.39 9.12 14.84
CA THR A 287 4.87 8.53 13.59
C THR A 287 4.48 9.46 12.45
N GLU A 288 5.39 9.79 11.54
CA GLU A 288 5.08 10.36 10.24
C GLU A 288 5.51 9.40 9.13
N ALA A 289 4.57 8.97 8.31
CA ALA A 289 4.83 8.27 7.07
C ALA A 289 4.74 9.26 5.91
N VAL A 290 5.75 9.27 5.04
CA VAL A 290 5.85 10.15 3.87
C VAL A 290 5.98 9.29 2.62
N CYS A 291 5.15 9.52 1.62
CA CYS A 291 5.26 8.93 0.29
C CYS A 291 5.48 10.03 -0.75
N VAL A 292 6.46 9.82 -1.64
CA VAL A 292 6.81 10.74 -2.72
C VAL A 292 6.69 10.01 -4.05
N PHE A 293 6.05 10.65 -5.01
CA PHE A 293 5.84 10.16 -6.37
C PHE A 293 6.55 11.12 -7.32
N ASP A 294 7.62 10.68 -7.98
CA ASP A 294 8.23 11.42 -9.08
C ASP A 294 7.37 11.23 -10.32
N VAL A 295 6.54 12.24 -10.61
CA VAL A 295 5.56 12.20 -11.69
C VAL A 295 6.18 12.56 -13.05
N ALA A 296 7.42 13.04 -13.05
CA ALA A 296 8.17 13.32 -14.27
C ALA A 296 8.78 12.05 -14.90
N ARG A 297 8.85 10.94 -14.16
CA ARG A 297 9.43 9.67 -14.63
C ARG A 297 8.43 8.79 -15.38
N ASP A 298 8.95 7.97 -16.29
CA ASP A 298 8.13 7.00 -17.04
C ASP A 298 7.78 5.75 -16.23
N LYS A 299 8.69 5.32 -15.36
CA LYS A 299 8.55 4.11 -14.53
C LYS A 299 8.34 4.45 -13.06
N LEU A 300 7.46 3.70 -12.40
CA LEU A 300 7.37 3.67 -10.94
C LEU A 300 8.48 2.74 -10.41
N GLN A 301 9.43 3.33 -9.70
CA GLN A 301 10.57 2.63 -9.12
C GLN A 301 10.92 3.30 -7.79
N LEU A 302 11.26 2.48 -6.79
CA LEU A 302 11.66 2.96 -5.48
C LEU A 302 13.13 3.40 -5.52
N ASP A 303 13.37 4.69 -5.39
CA ASP A 303 14.70 5.28 -5.37
C ASP A 303 15.22 5.45 -3.94
N GLN A 304 14.32 5.68 -2.98
CA GLN A 304 14.69 5.95 -1.59
C GLN A 304 13.74 5.29 -0.58
N LEU A 305 14.32 4.67 0.45
CA LEU A 305 13.59 4.15 1.61
C LEU A 305 14.31 4.58 2.88
N GLY A 306 13.60 5.27 3.79
CA GLY A 306 14.15 5.68 5.08
C GLY A 306 13.30 5.25 6.26
N PHE A 307 13.95 4.81 7.34
CA PHE A 307 13.30 4.55 8.63
C PHE A 307 14.14 5.17 9.74
N PHE A 308 13.67 6.30 10.26
CA PHE A 308 14.37 7.14 11.22
C PHE A 308 13.66 7.06 12.57
N VAL A 309 14.31 6.44 13.56
CA VAL A 309 13.81 6.42 14.94
C VAL A 309 14.65 7.39 15.75
N GLN A 310 14.02 8.48 16.17
CA GLN A 310 14.66 9.49 16.99
C GLN A 310 14.25 9.29 18.45
N PRO A 311 15.18 9.40 19.42
CA PRO A 311 14.81 9.44 20.83
C PRO A 311 13.99 10.71 21.13
N ALA A 312 12.99 10.58 22.01
CA ALA A 312 12.21 11.73 22.45
C ALA A 312 13.13 12.75 23.14
N ALA A 313 13.27 13.94 22.55
CA ALA A 313 14.05 15.02 23.18
C ALA A 313 13.32 15.52 24.44
N ALA A 314 14.09 16.00 25.43
CA ALA A 314 13.55 16.63 26.64
C ALA A 314 12.67 17.83 26.26
N GLY A 315 11.35 17.65 26.28
CA GLY A 315 10.37 18.65 25.84
C GLY A 315 9.26 18.11 24.93
N HIS A 316 9.43 16.94 24.31
CA HIS A 316 8.31 16.24 23.67
C HIS A 316 7.40 15.69 24.76
N ALA A 317 6.22 16.26 24.92
CA ALA A 317 5.19 15.68 25.77
C ALA A 317 4.74 14.35 25.14
N ALA A 318 4.80 13.26 25.92
CA ALA A 318 4.15 12.02 25.54
C ALA A 318 2.67 12.31 25.24
N SER A 319 2.14 11.69 24.20
CA SER A 319 0.74 11.86 23.87
C SER A 319 -0.15 11.36 25.00
N GLU A 320 -1.34 11.96 25.13
CA GLU A 320 -2.33 11.39 26.04
C GLU A 320 -2.68 9.96 25.59
N PRO A 321 -3.00 9.05 26.51
CA PRO A 321 -3.50 7.73 26.14
C PRO A 321 -4.69 7.80 25.19
N ALA A 322 -4.69 6.98 24.15
CA ALA A 322 -5.79 6.90 23.23
C ALA A 322 -7.03 6.32 23.94
N ARG A 323 -8.19 6.92 23.68
CA ARG A 323 -9.49 6.40 24.12
C ARG A 323 -10.40 6.19 22.93
N ALA A 324 -10.99 5.01 22.85
CA ALA A 324 -11.94 4.69 21.81
C ALA A 324 -13.28 5.40 22.08
N ILE A 325 -13.65 6.34 21.22
CA ILE A 325 -14.88 7.10 21.29
C ILE A 325 -15.81 6.55 20.21
N ALA A 326 -16.91 5.92 20.60
CA ALA A 326 -17.94 5.53 19.66
C ALA A 326 -18.54 6.79 19.02
N LEU A 327 -18.58 6.85 17.69
CA LEU A 327 -19.31 7.91 17.03
C LEU A 327 -20.79 7.70 17.33
N PRO A 328 -21.52 8.72 17.83
CA PRO A 328 -22.93 8.56 18.08
C PRO A 328 -23.61 8.18 16.77
N SER A 329 -24.16 6.97 16.70
CA SER A 329 -25.16 6.66 15.68
C SER A 329 -26.26 7.70 15.90
N LEU A 330 -26.50 8.58 14.93
CA LEU A 330 -27.58 9.56 14.99
C LEU A 330 -28.94 8.84 14.90
N ARG A 331 -29.29 8.04 15.91
CA ARG A 331 -30.67 7.70 16.26
C ARG A 331 -31.20 8.89 17.04
N ARG A 332 -31.78 9.86 16.34
CA ARG A 332 -32.52 10.97 16.99
C ARG A 332 -33.66 10.36 17.81
N LYS A 333 -33.48 10.25 19.13
CA LYS A 333 -34.58 10.13 20.09
C LYS A 333 -35.23 11.52 20.20
N VAL A 334 -36.45 11.66 19.68
CA VAL A 334 -37.30 12.83 19.92
C VAL A 334 -38.05 12.56 21.22
N LEU A 335 -37.60 13.14 22.32
CA LEU A 335 -38.30 13.11 23.60
C LEU A 335 -39.02 14.45 23.78
N TRP A 336 -40.34 14.39 23.92
CA TRP A 336 -41.20 15.54 24.17
C TRP A 336 -41.03 16.05 25.60
N SER A 337 -40.80 17.36 25.79
CA SER A 337 -41.15 18.07 27.03
C SER A 337 -41.24 19.60 26.82
N LEU A 338 -42.46 20.11 26.76
CA LEU A 338 -42.84 21.48 27.16
C LEU A 338 -42.85 21.52 28.72
N PRO A 339 -42.57 22.67 29.40
CA PRO A 339 -43.20 23.97 29.12
C PRO A 339 -42.34 25.22 29.44
N PHE A 340 -42.13 26.14 28.49
CA PHE A 340 -41.70 27.52 28.85
C PHE A 340 -42.16 28.64 27.90
N VAL A 341 -43.02 28.40 26.91
CA VAL A 341 -43.32 29.39 25.84
C VAL A 341 -44.71 30.03 25.95
N VAL A 342 -45.32 30.05 27.14
CA VAL A 342 -46.67 30.66 27.31
C VAL A 342 -46.65 32.19 27.33
N VAL A 343 -45.49 32.84 27.46
CA VAL A 343 -45.45 34.32 27.63
C VAL A 343 -45.21 35.08 26.31
N ALA A 344 -44.66 34.45 25.27
CA ALA A 344 -44.35 35.14 24.00
C ALA A 344 -45.48 35.09 22.95
N ALA A 345 -46.48 34.22 23.13
CA ALA A 345 -47.53 33.96 22.13
C ALA A 345 -48.61 35.05 22.02
N VAL A 346 -48.67 36.00 22.96
CA VAL A 346 -49.75 37.01 22.99
C VAL A 346 -49.46 38.22 22.12
N LEU A 347 -48.19 38.50 21.77
CA LEU A 347 -47.82 39.74 21.09
C LEU A 347 -47.68 39.64 19.56
N PHE A 348 -47.57 38.43 19.00
CA PHE A 348 -47.37 38.23 17.54
C PHE A 348 -48.66 37.90 16.76
N GLY A 349 -49.77 37.67 17.46
CA GLY A 349 -50.99 37.05 16.91
C GLY A 349 -51.90 37.93 16.05
N VAL A 350 -51.66 39.23 15.89
CA VAL A 350 -52.70 40.13 15.34
C VAL A 350 -52.42 40.68 13.92
N PHE A 351 -51.17 40.68 13.43
CA PHE A 351 -50.87 41.38 12.16
C PHE A 351 -50.16 40.59 11.05
N ALA A 352 -49.78 39.31 11.26
CA ALA A 352 -49.02 38.53 10.26
C ALA A 352 -49.75 37.31 9.67
N LEU A 353 -51.03 37.10 9.98
CA LEU A 353 -51.65 35.78 9.83
C LEU A 353 -52.29 35.43 8.47
N PRO A 354 -52.62 36.32 7.51
CA PRO A 354 -53.14 35.82 6.23
C PRO A 354 -52.10 35.48 5.15
N ARG A 355 -50.80 35.78 5.35
CA ARG A 355 -49.77 35.67 4.28
C ARG A 355 -48.60 34.73 4.56
N LEU A 356 -48.48 34.19 5.78
CA LEU A 356 -47.42 33.25 6.18
C LEU A 356 -47.91 31.79 6.32
N LEU A 357 -49.19 31.52 6.00
CA LEU A 357 -49.84 30.22 6.17
C LEU A 357 -49.98 29.41 4.88
N ALA A 358 -49.44 29.88 3.75
CA ALA A 358 -49.27 29.02 2.58
C ALA A 358 -48.01 28.17 2.79
N PRO A 359 -48.09 26.83 2.89
CA PRO A 359 -46.89 26.00 2.91
C PRO A 359 -46.07 26.27 1.64
N PRO A 360 -44.72 26.29 1.73
CA PRO A 360 -43.90 26.43 0.54
C PRO A 360 -44.29 25.35 -0.48
N PRO A 361 -44.30 25.66 -1.79
CA PRO A 361 -44.71 24.69 -2.79
C PRO A 361 -43.78 23.47 -2.71
N SER A 362 -44.37 22.33 -2.38
CA SER A 362 -43.67 21.06 -2.23
C SER A 362 -44.01 20.13 -3.38
N ALA A 363 -43.05 19.28 -3.74
CA ALA A 363 -43.21 18.26 -4.76
C ALA A 363 -43.24 16.88 -4.14
N SER A 364 -43.71 15.91 -4.92
CA SER A 364 -43.53 14.48 -4.61
C SER A 364 -42.47 13.88 -5.54
N LEU A 365 -41.67 12.99 -4.99
CA LEU A 365 -40.66 12.22 -5.69
C LEU A 365 -40.92 10.73 -5.50
N SER A 366 -41.18 10.01 -6.60
CA SER A 366 -41.28 8.56 -6.58
C SER A 366 -39.98 7.92 -7.06
N PHE A 367 -39.54 6.91 -6.34
CA PHE A 367 -38.40 6.07 -6.68
C PHE A 367 -38.94 4.73 -7.12
N LYS A 368 -38.54 4.26 -8.30
CA LYS A 368 -38.80 2.91 -8.78
C LYS A 368 -37.50 2.12 -8.77
N THR A 369 -37.52 0.88 -8.30
CA THR A 369 -36.33 0.01 -8.30
C THR A 369 -36.62 -1.27 -9.06
N ILE A 370 -35.70 -1.65 -9.91
CA ILE A 370 -35.73 -2.89 -10.66
C ILE A 370 -34.41 -3.62 -10.37
N PRO A 371 -34.43 -4.75 -9.63
CA PRO A 371 -35.59 -5.41 -9.02
C PRO A 371 -36.18 -4.67 -7.79
N PRO A 372 -37.39 -5.07 -7.32
CA PRO A 372 -37.99 -4.51 -6.11
C PRO A 372 -37.23 -4.91 -4.84
N GLY A 373 -37.49 -4.20 -3.74
CA GLY A 373 -36.92 -4.48 -2.42
C GLY A 373 -35.64 -3.72 -2.09
N ALA A 374 -35.19 -2.81 -2.95
CA ALA A 374 -34.01 -2.00 -2.66
C ALA A 374 -34.30 -0.96 -1.57
N THR A 375 -33.33 -0.74 -0.69
CA THR A 375 -33.32 0.39 0.25
C THR A 375 -33.01 1.66 -0.53
N ILE A 376 -33.91 2.65 -0.47
CA ILE A 376 -33.68 3.96 -1.06
C ILE A 376 -33.05 4.89 -0.01
N GLU A 377 -32.01 5.59 -0.41
CA GLU A 377 -31.33 6.62 0.36
C GLU A 377 -31.46 7.97 -0.34
N VAL A 378 -31.63 9.04 0.42
CA VAL A 378 -31.60 10.42 -0.09
C VAL A 378 -30.65 11.24 0.78
N ASN A 379 -29.68 11.89 0.15
CA ASN A 379 -28.57 12.62 0.79
C ASN A 379 -27.83 11.77 1.83
N GLY A 380 -27.57 10.50 1.49
CA GLY A 380 -26.91 9.53 2.37
C GLY A 380 -27.75 9.01 3.54
N ARG A 381 -29.08 9.28 3.55
CA ARG A 381 -30.01 8.79 4.57
C ARG A 381 -31.03 7.83 3.96
N ALA A 382 -31.14 6.62 4.50
CA ALA A 382 -32.20 5.68 4.16
C ALA A 382 -33.59 6.27 4.48
N ILE A 383 -34.45 6.35 3.46
CA ILE A 383 -35.83 6.84 3.58
C ILE A 383 -36.85 5.70 3.61
N GLY A 384 -36.48 4.51 3.13
CA GLY A 384 -37.34 3.33 3.16
C GLY A 384 -36.87 2.23 2.23
N ILE A 385 -37.66 1.16 2.16
CA ILE A 385 -37.44 0.02 1.26
C ILE A 385 -38.54 0.05 0.20
N ALA A 386 -38.17 -0.01 -1.08
CA ALA A 386 -39.10 -0.07 -2.20
C ALA A 386 -39.64 -1.51 -2.36
N THR A 387 -40.36 -2.02 -1.35
CA THR A 387 -40.80 -3.43 -1.27
C THR A 387 -41.59 -3.89 -2.50
N ASP A 388 -42.50 -3.05 -3.00
CA ASP A 388 -43.30 -3.33 -4.21
C ASP A 388 -42.65 -2.75 -5.49
N GLY A 389 -41.35 -2.41 -5.42
CA GLY A 389 -40.60 -1.80 -6.50
C GLY A 389 -40.77 -0.29 -6.62
N THR A 390 -41.55 0.34 -5.73
CA THR A 390 -41.68 1.79 -5.65
C THR A 390 -41.64 2.32 -4.21
N LEU A 391 -41.11 3.52 -4.03
CA LEU A 391 -41.14 4.27 -2.77
C LEU A 391 -41.38 5.75 -3.07
N ALA A 392 -42.34 6.39 -2.40
CA ALA A 392 -42.61 7.81 -2.58
C ALA A 392 -42.09 8.64 -1.40
N MET A 393 -41.55 9.82 -1.69
CA MET A 393 -41.18 10.86 -0.75
C MET A 393 -42.01 12.11 -1.06
N THR A 394 -42.82 12.54 -0.11
CA THR A 394 -43.62 13.77 -0.21
C THR A 394 -42.89 14.95 0.44
N ASP A 395 -43.44 16.16 0.26
CA ASP A 395 -42.95 17.38 0.91
C ASP A 395 -41.51 17.75 0.55
N VAL A 396 -41.13 17.50 -0.69
CA VAL A 396 -39.78 17.75 -1.20
C VAL A 396 -39.67 19.18 -1.73
N GLU A 397 -38.62 19.89 -1.34
CA GLU A 397 -38.41 21.29 -1.77
C GLU A 397 -38.13 21.33 -3.28
N ILE A 398 -38.94 22.09 -4.01
CA ILE A 398 -38.77 22.32 -5.44
C ILE A 398 -37.46 23.08 -5.69
N GLY A 399 -36.70 22.67 -6.71
CA GLY A 399 -35.45 23.32 -7.12
C GLY A 399 -34.23 22.97 -6.27
N ARG A 400 -34.40 22.30 -5.12
CA ARG A 400 -33.28 21.79 -4.32
C ARG A 400 -32.70 20.52 -4.94
N ARG A 401 -31.38 20.40 -5.01
CA ARG A 401 -30.70 19.18 -5.47
C ARG A 401 -30.60 18.17 -4.33
N TYR A 402 -30.96 16.93 -4.63
CA TYR A 402 -30.89 15.76 -3.75
C TYR A 402 -30.02 14.69 -4.41
N THR A 403 -29.24 13.94 -3.63
CA THR A 403 -28.56 12.72 -4.09
C THR A 403 -29.40 11.53 -3.68
N ALA A 404 -30.09 10.89 -4.61
CA ALA A 404 -30.87 9.69 -4.36
C ALA A 404 -30.05 8.45 -4.71
N GLY A 405 -30.06 7.42 -3.86
CA GLY A 405 -29.40 6.15 -4.10
C GLY A 405 -30.29 4.97 -3.82
N ALA A 406 -29.98 3.82 -4.43
CA ALA A 406 -30.64 2.56 -4.18
C ALA A 406 -29.61 1.49 -3.86
N ARG A 407 -29.85 0.73 -2.78
CA ARG A 407 -29.02 -0.38 -2.33
C ARG A 407 -29.85 -1.64 -2.18
N LEU A 408 -29.39 -2.73 -2.78
CA LEU A 408 -29.98 -4.06 -2.62
C LEU A 408 -28.87 -5.08 -2.45
N GLU A 409 -29.03 -6.00 -1.49
CA GLU A 409 -28.05 -7.04 -1.23
C GLU A 409 -27.86 -7.92 -2.48
N GLY A 410 -26.61 -8.17 -2.85
CA GLY A 410 -26.28 -8.90 -4.08
C GLY A 410 -26.38 -8.09 -5.36
N TYR A 411 -26.55 -6.76 -5.27
CA TYR A 411 -26.57 -5.86 -6.41
C TYR A 411 -25.59 -4.69 -6.23
N GLU A 412 -25.15 -4.12 -7.33
CA GLU A 412 -24.32 -2.92 -7.36
C GLU A 412 -25.15 -1.70 -6.94
N PRO A 413 -24.70 -0.88 -5.98
CA PRO A 413 -25.42 0.30 -5.55
C PRO A 413 -25.39 1.38 -6.64
N GLN A 414 -26.51 2.08 -6.82
CA GLN A 414 -26.63 3.18 -7.77
C GLN A 414 -26.95 4.49 -7.05
N GLU A 415 -26.36 5.61 -7.48
CA GLU A 415 -26.67 6.96 -6.98
C GLU A 415 -26.91 7.92 -8.15
N LEU A 416 -27.88 8.82 -8.00
CA LEU A 416 -28.32 9.80 -9.00
C LEU A 416 -28.62 11.16 -8.33
N ALA A 417 -28.24 12.25 -8.97
CA ALA A 417 -28.65 13.59 -8.54
C ALA A 417 -30.03 13.94 -9.11
N VAL A 418 -30.94 14.39 -8.25
CA VAL A 418 -32.34 14.69 -8.58
C VAL A 418 -32.65 16.11 -8.13
N THR A 419 -33.27 16.90 -9.01
CA THR A 419 -33.76 18.25 -8.68
C THR A 419 -35.27 18.30 -8.94
N PRO A 420 -36.10 18.12 -7.91
CA PRO A 420 -37.56 18.08 -8.05
C PRO A 420 -38.11 19.37 -8.64
N ARG A 421 -39.08 19.21 -9.54
CA ARG A 421 -39.88 20.30 -10.14
C ARG A 421 -41.30 20.26 -9.58
N GLU A 422 -42.07 21.30 -9.86
CA GLU A 422 -43.50 21.33 -9.52
C GLU A 422 -44.23 20.12 -10.14
N GLY A 423 -45.10 19.47 -9.36
CA GLY A 423 -45.81 18.25 -9.76
C GLY A 423 -45.10 16.94 -9.36
N ALA A 424 -45.43 15.87 -10.08
CA ALA A 424 -44.91 14.53 -9.81
C ALA A 424 -43.55 14.31 -10.48
N ASN A 425 -42.55 13.89 -9.69
CA ASN A 425 -41.22 13.55 -10.18
C ASN A 425 -40.98 12.05 -9.99
N ALA A 426 -40.31 11.39 -10.94
CA ALA A 426 -40.02 9.96 -10.87
C ALA A 426 -38.54 9.69 -11.20
N VAL A 427 -37.93 8.78 -10.44
CA VAL A 427 -36.54 8.32 -10.59
C VAL A 427 -36.56 6.81 -10.61
N THR A 428 -35.88 6.19 -11.58
CA THR A 428 -35.78 4.73 -11.68
C THR A 428 -34.35 4.30 -11.45
N PHE A 429 -34.17 3.32 -10.57
CA PHE A 429 -32.90 2.63 -10.32
C PHE A 429 -32.98 1.22 -10.89
N GLU A 430 -32.13 0.93 -11.86
CA GLU A 430 -31.97 -0.40 -12.45
C GLU A 430 -30.68 -0.99 -11.89
N LEU A 431 -30.81 -1.85 -10.87
CA LEU A 431 -29.66 -2.35 -10.13
C LEU A 431 -29.07 -3.57 -10.85
N ARG A 432 -27.75 -3.56 -11.06
CA ARG A 432 -27.03 -4.67 -11.67
C ARG A 432 -26.73 -5.74 -10.62
N ALA A 433 -27.15 -6.98 -10.89
CA ALA A 433 -26.88 -8.11 -10.02
C ALA A 433 -25.38 -8.44 -9.99
N LEU A 434 -24.86 -8.77 -8.81
CA LEU A 434 -23.49 -9.20 -8.56
C LEU A 434 -23.49 -10.65 -8.07
N ALA A 435 -22.62 -11.49 -8.59
CA ALA A 435 -22.42 -12.87 -8.12
C ALA A 435 -20.93 -13.12 -7.93
N THR A 436 -20.56 -13.97 -6.98
CA THR A 436 -19.16 -14.32 -6.72
C THR A 436 -18.90 -15.76 -7.13
N VAL A 437 -17.86 -15.97 -7.94
CA VAL A 437 -17.34 -17.30 -8.27
C VAL A 437 -15.90 -17.38 -7.79
N GLU A 438 -15.63 -18.29 -6.86
CA GLU A 438 -14.31 -18.60 -6.34
C GLU A 438 -13.75 -19.82 -7.07
N LEU A 439 -12.59 -19.66 -7.69
CA LEU A 439 -11.94 -20.68 -8.50
C LEU A 439 -10.62 -21.08 -7.86
N ASP A 440 -10.37 -22.37 -7.74
CA ASP A 440 -9.08 -22.91 -7.34
C ASP A 440 -8.70 -24.09 -8.22
N SER A 441 -7.44 -24.55 -8.13
CA SER A 441 -6.99 -25.77 -8.80
C SER A 441 -6.17 -26.67 -7.87
N ASP A 442 -6.14 -27.96 -8.17
CA ASP A 442 -5.29 -28.93 -7.48
C ASP A 442 -4.33 -29.57 -8.50
N PRO A 443 -3.04 -29.16 -8.52
CA PRO A 443 -2.39 -28.20 -7.62
C PRO A 443 -2.71 -26.71 -7.96
N THR A 444 -2.62 -25.81 -6.98
CA THR A 444 -3.01 -24.37 -7.10
C THR A 444 -1.99 -23.50 -7.85
N GLY A 445 -2.42 -22.49 -8.61
CA GLY A 445 -1.56 -21.66 -9.47
C GLY A 445 -1.75 -21.85 -10.97
N ALA A 446 -2.85 -22.46 -11.39
CA ALA A 446 -3.20 -22.60 -12.80
C ALA A 446 -3.72 -21.27 -13.37
N THR A 447 -3.28 -20.90 -14.57
CA THR A 447 -3.84 -19.78 -15.32
C THR A 447 -5.28 -20.10 -15.73
N VAL A 448 -6.18 -19.15 -15.51
CA VAL A 448 -7.60 -19.27 -15.78
C VAL A 448 -7.99 -18.41 -16.98
N THR A 449 -8.65 -19.00 -17.97
CA THR A 449 -9.26 -18.28 -19.08
C THR A 449 -10.75 -18.59 -19.18
N ILE A 450 -11.54 -17.58 -19.57
CA ILE A 450 -12.98 -17.70 -19.81
C ILE A 450 -13.27 -17.08 -21.17
N ALA A 451 -13.91 -17.83 -22.06
CA ALA A 451 -14.15 -17.43 -23.46
C ALA A 451 -12.86 -16.93 -24.17
N GLY A 452 -11.72 -17.57 -23.89
CA GLY A 452 -10.42 -17.21 -24.47
C GLY A 452 -9.75 -15.97 -23.87
N LYS A 453 -10.40 -15.28 -22.92
CA LYS A 453 -9.82 -14.10 -22.25
C LYS A 453 -9.14 -14.53 -20.94
N PRO A 454 -7.89 -14.10 -20.67
CA PRO A 454 -7.19 -14.42 -19.42
C PRO A 454 -7.81 -13.65 -18.24
N MET A 455 -8.15 -14.39 -17.18
CA MET A 455 -8.80 -13.86 -15.98
C MET A 455 -7.84 -13.72 -14.79
N GLY A 456 -6.73 -14.48 -14.78
CA GLY A 456 -5.76 -14.51 -13.69
C GLY A 456 -5.23 -15.94 -13.47
N SER A 457 -4.74 -16.23 -12.26
CA SER A 457 -4.33 -17.59 -11.85
C SER A 457 -5.03 -17.99 -10.56
N THR A 458 -5.25 -19.29 -10.35
CA THR A 458 -5.87 -19.83 -9.13
C THR A 458 -4.96 -19.65 -7.90
N PRO A 459 -5.50 -19.38 -6.69
CA PRO A 459 -6.92 -19.12 -6.41
C PRO A 459 -7.38 -17.76 -6.95
N LEU A 460 -8.58 -17.70 -7.54
CA LEU A 460 -9.12 -16.55 -8.26
C LEU A 460 -10.59 -16.30 -7.91
N THR A 461 -10.94 -15.07 -7.53
CA THR A 461 -12.32 -14.68 -7.22
C THR A 461 -12.87 -13.71 -8.27
N LEU A 462 -13.96 -14.11 -8.94
CA LEU A 462 -14.61 -13.35 -9.99
C LEU A 462 -15.95 -12.78 -9.51
N THR A 463 -16.16 -11.48 -9.69
CA THR A 463 -17.42 -10.78 -9.35
C THR A 463 -18.11 -10.11 -10.52
N SER A 464 -17.55 -10.25 -11.72
CA SER A 464 -18.03 -9.61 -12.95
C SER A 464 -18.83 -10.55 -13.85
N LEU A 465 -19.01 -11.81 -13.46
CA LEU A 465 -19.77 -12.78 -14.23
C LEU A 465 -21.27 -12.53 -14.07
N GLU A 466 -22.01 -12.72 -15.15
CA GLU A 466 -23.46 -12.52 -15.18
C GLU A 466 -24.17 -13.57 -14.29
N PRO A 467 -24.92 -13.16 -13.26
CA PRO A 467 -25.61 -14.09 -12.37
C PRO A 467 -26.57 -15.02 -13.11
N GLY A 468 -26.56 -16.31 -12.75
CA GLY A 468 -27.39 -17.33 -13.38
C GLY A 468 -26.91 -17.87 -14.74
N SER A 469 -25.89 -17.25 -15.34
CA SER A 469 -25.25 -17.76 -16.55
C SER A 469 -24.43 -19.04 -16.28
N THR A 470 -24.15 -19.82 -17.33
CA THR A 470 -23.18 -20.92 -17.26
C THR A 470 -21.96 -20.54 -18.08
N VAL A 471 -20.77 -20.59 -17.45
CA VAL A 471 -19.51 -20.23 -18.11
C VAL A 471 -18.58 -21.43 -18.12
N THR A 472 -17.91 -21.65 -19.25
CA THR A 472 -16.83 -22.63 -19.37
C THR A 472 -15.51 -21.95 -19.03
N ILE A 473 -14.78 -22.59 -18.12
CA ILE A 473 -13.53 -22.13 -17.55
C ILE A 473 -12.45 -23.12 -17.95
N VAL A 474 -11.35 -22.60 -18.48
CA VAL A 474 -10.18 -23.37 -18.86
C VAL A 474 -9.05 -23.05 -17.88
N PHE A 475 -8.40 -24.10 -17.37
CA PHE A 475 -7.31 -24.06 -16.42
C PHE A 475 -6.05 -24.63 -17.06
N GLU A 476 -4.98 -23.85 -17.07
CA GLU A 476 -3.70 -24.24 -17.67
C GLU A 476 -2.58 -24.12 -16.65
N ARG A 477 -1.75 -25.16 -16.53
CA ARG A 477 -0.59 -25.16 -15.64
C ARG A 477 0.54 -25.96 -16.27
N ALA A 478 1.75 -25.43 -16.21
CA ALA A 478 2.94 -26.13 -16.68
C ALA A 478 3.04 -27.56 -16.07
N GLY A 479 3.37 -28.54 -16.90
CA GLY A 479 3.45 -29.95 -16.51
C GLY A 479 2.10 -30.66 -16.30
N HIS A 480 0.97 -29.99 -16.55
CA HIS A 480 -0.37 -30.56 -16.40
C HIS A 480 -1.16 -30.46 -17.70
N ARG A 481 -2.12 -31.36 -17.90
CA ARG A 481 -3.09 -31.28 -18.99
C ARG A 481 -4.05 -30.11 -18.74
N THR A 482 -4.47 -29.45 -19.80
CA THR A 482 -5.50 -28.40 -19.75
C THR A 482 -6.78 -28.96 -19.12
N GLY A 483 -7.21 -28.38 -18.01
CA GLY A 483 -8.46 -28.71 -17.35
C GLY A 483 -9.58 -27.81 -17.86
N THR A 484 -10.77 -28.36 -18.07
CA THR A 484 -11.96 -27.56 -18.44
C THR A 484 -13.12 -27.89 -17.52
N ALA A 485 -13.78 -26.86 -17.00
CA ALA A 485 -14.96 -27.00 -16.15
C ALA A 485 -16.05 -26.04 -16.60
N SER A 486 -17.31 -26.41 -16.39
CA SER A 486 -18.43 -25.49 -16.53
C SER A 486 -18.99 -25.17 -15.15
N VAL A 487 -19.12 -23.88 -14.83
CA VAL A 487 -19.72 -23.42 -13.59
C VAL A 487 -21.00 -22.66 -13.88
N ARG A 488 -22.04 -22.92 -13.10
CA ARG A 488 -23.23 -22.09 -13.10
C ARG A 488 -23.01 -20.96 -12.10
N VAL A 489 -22.94 -19.73 -12.61
CA VAL A 489 -22.80 -18.54 -11.78
C VAL A 489 -24.02 -18.44 -10.86
N PRO A 490 -23.83 -18.25 -9.55
CA PRO A 490 -24.95 -18.23 -8.63
C PRO A 490 -25.86 -17.03 -8.89
N ALA A 491 -27.03 -17.02 -8.25
CA ALA A 491 -27.92 -15.87 -8.29
C ALA A 491 -27.27 -14.65 -7.61
N ALA A 492 -27.89 -13.48 -7.76
CA ALA A 492 -27.45 -12.23 -7.12
C ALA A 492 -27.12 -12.43 -5.62
N GLY A 493 -25.93 -12.01 -5.20
CA GLY A 493 -25.41 -12.16 -3.84
C GLY A 493 -24.87 -13.54 -3.49
N GLY A 494 -25.04 -14.54 -4.35
CA GLY A 494 -24.55 -15.89 -4.12
C GLY A 494 -23.04 -16.03 -4.33
N VAL A 495 -22.48 -17.05 -3.69
CA VAL A 495 -21.08 -17.47 -3.81
C VAL A 495 -21.06 -18.91 -4.27
N GLU A 496 -20.34 -19.20 -5.35
CA GLU A 496 -20.09 -20.56 -5.84
C GLU A 496 -18.59 -20.81 -5.82
N ARG A 497 -18.17 -21.97 -5.33
CA ARG A 497 -16.76 -22.36 -5.28
C ARG A 497 -16.50 -23.59 -6.13
N LEU A 498 -15.54 -23.48 -7.04
CA LEU A 498 -15.09 -24.57 -7.91
C LEU A 498 -13.59 -24.83 -7.69
N VAL A 499 -13.23 -26.09 -7.47
CA VAL A 499 -11.83 -26.54 -7.43
C VAL A 499 -11.59 -27.52 -8.56
N GLN A 500 -10.76 -27.14 -9.54
CA GLN A 500 -10.43 -27.99 -10.69
C GLN A 500 -9.17 -28.82 -10.40
N ARG A 501 -9.30 -30.14 -10.35
CA ARG A 501 -8.14 -31.02 -10.29
C ARG A 501 -7.48 -31.13 -11.66
N LEU A 502 -6.16 -30.96 -11.73
CA LEU A 502 -5.39 -31.04 -12.96
C LEU A 502 -4.60 -32.35 -13.00
N GLU A 503 -4.72 -33.06 -14.12
CA GLU A 503 -3.92 -34.26 -14.37
C GLU A 503 -2.53 -33.88 -14.85
N VAL A 504 -1.50 -34.60 -14.39
CA VAL A 504 -0.14 -34.43 -14.92
C VAL A 504 -0.13 -34.81 -16.40
N SER A 505 0.54 -34.00 -17.22
CA SER A 505 0.68 -34.31 -18.65
C SER A 505 1.77 -35.35 -18.86
N ASP A 506 1.52 -36.33 -19.75
CA ASP A 506 2.51 -37.33 -20.17
C ASP A 506 3.60 -36.74 -21.09
N ASP A 507 3.46 -35.47 -21.48
CA ASP A 507 4.36 -34.77 -22.38
C ASP A 507 5.47 -34.02 -21.62
N PHE A 508 5.44 -34.04 -20.29
CA PHE A 508 6.47 -33.41 -19.44
C PHE A 508 7.05 -34.41 -18.44
N VAL A 509 8.36 -34.36 -18.26
CA VAL A 509 9.11 -35.17 -17.28
C VAL A 509 9.66 -34.26 -16.20
N ARG A 510 9.55 -34.71 -14.94
CA ARG A 510 10.15 -34.04 -13.79
C ARG A 510 11.67 -34.31 -13.74
N VAL A 511 12.46 -33.24 -13.75
CA VAL A 511 13.92 -33.28 -13.66
C VAL A 511 14.38 -32.51 -12.44
N ARG A 512 15.06 -33.19 -11.52
CA ARG A 512 15.65 -32.58 -10.33
C ARG A 512 17.06 -32.07 -10.65
N PHE A 513 17.28 -30.79 -10.47
CA PHE A 513 18.59 -30.17 -10.58
C PHE A 513 19.25 -30.07 -9.20
N VAL A 514 20.55 -30.39 -9.12
CA VAL A 514 21.35 -30.31 -7.90
C VAL A 514 22.72 -29.69 -8.21
N SER A 515 23.37 -29.09 -7.21
CA SER A 515 24.76 -28.64 -7.34
C SER A 515 25.52 -28.83 -6.05
N ASN A 516 26.85 -28.85 -6.16
CA ASN A 516 27.75 -28.81 -5.01
C ASN A 516 28.79 -27.69 -5.21
N PRO A 517 28.79 -26.64 -4.37
CA PRO A 517 27.84 -26.38 -3.29
C PRO A 517 26.41 -26.12 -3.82
N PRO A 518 25.34 -26.30 -3.02
CA PRO A 518 23.95 -26.00 -3.41
C PRO A 518 23.72 -24.50 -3.59
N GLY A 519 22.71 -24.11 -4.36
CA GLY A 519 22.35 -22.71 -4.62
C GLY A 519 22.82 -22.18 -5.98
N ALA A 520 23.28 -23.06 -6.89
CA ALA A 520 23.58 -22.63 -8.26
C ALA A 520 22.28 -22.29 -9.00
N GLU A 521 22.27 -21.16 -9.70
CA GLU A 521 21.20 -20.73 -10.60
C GLU A 521 21.11 -21.69 -11.78
N ILE A 522 19.89 -22.10 -12.13
CA ILE A 522 19.60 -23.01 -13.25
C ILE A 522 19.23 -22.17 -14.47
N VAL A 523 20.15 -22.04 -15.42
CA VAL A 523 19.97 -21.25 -16.64
C VAL A 523 19.63 -22.19 -17.80
N ARG A 524 18.55 -21.92 -18.53
CA ARG A 524 18.21 -22.66 -19.76
C ARG A 524 18.82 -21.96 -20.97
N ASP A 525 19.67 -22.65 -21.71
CA ASP A 525 20.40 -22.03 -22.82
C ASP A 525 19.43 -21.63 -23.95
N GLY A 526 19.49 -20.37 -24.38
CA GLY A 526 18.67 -19.84 -25.48
C GLY A 526 17.32 -19.23 -25.10
N GLN A 527 16.97 -19.13 -23.82
CA GLN A 527 15.85 -18.31 -23.34
C GLN A 527 16.35 -16.95 -22.78
N ALA A 528 15.58 -15.87 -23.00
CA ALA A 528 15.88 -14.57 -22.43
C ALA A 528 15.84 -14.64 -20.89
N ALA A 529 16.72 -13.89 -20.21
CA ALA A 529 16.77 -13.85 -18.76
C ALA A 529 15.40 -13.42 -18.19
N THR A 530 14.77 -14.32 -17.42
CA THR A 530 13.49 -14.06 -16.75
C THR A 530 13.73 -13.52 -15.35
N THR A 531 12.77 -12.77 -14.81
CA THR A 531 12.79 -12.31 -13.41
C THR A 531 12.56 -13.44 -12.41
N ASP A 532 11.90 -14.52 -12.83
CA ASP A 532 11.80 -15.77 -12.06
C ASP A 532 13.08 -16.60 -12.24
N ARG A 533 13.98 -16.55 -11.25
CA ARG A 533 15.20 -17.38 -11.21
C ARG A 533 14.98 -18.61 -10.35
N THR A 534 15.45 -19.76 -10.82
CA THR A 534 15.37 -21.03 -10.08
C THR A 534 16.77 -21.46 -9.65
N TYR A 535 16.95 -21.85 -8.39
CA TYR A 535 18.23 -22.27 -7.83
C TYR A 535 18.19 -23.73 -7.37
N THR A 536 19.32 -24.41 -7.44
CA THR A 536 19.47 -25.80 -6.98
C THR A 536 19.50 -25.92 -5.45
N PRO A 537 18.95 -26.99 -4.85
CA PRO A 537 18.21 -28.06 -5.52
C PRO A 537 16.78 -27.64 -5.90
N ALA A 538 16.36 -27.90 -7.14
CA ALA A 538 15.00 -27.61 -7.62
C ALA A 538 14.49 -28.67 -8.60
N GLU A 539 13.18 -28.77 -8.76
CA GLU A 539 12.53 -29.65 -9.73
C GLU A 539 11.92 -28.83 -10.87
N LEU A 540 12.28 -29.13 -12.11
CA LEU A 540 11.72 -28.52 -13.32
C LEU A 540 10.95 -29.56 -14.13
N PHE A 541 9.84 -29.16 -14.76
CA PHE A 541 9.10 -30.00 -15.69
C PHE A 541 9.53 -29.68 -17.12
N LEU A 542 10.14 -30.65 -17.80
CA LEU A 542 10.72 -30.49 -19.13
C LEU A 542 9.96 -31.32 -20.17
N GLU A 543 9.77 -30.76 -21.36
CA GLU A 543 9.10 -31.46 -22.46
C GLU A 543 9.84 -32.73 -22.89
N VAL A 544 9.07 -33.80 -23.07
CA VAL A 544 9.52 -35.09 -23.59
C VAL A 544 9.93 -34.96 -25.06
N GLY A 545 11.00 -35.66 -25.45
CA GLY A 545 11.42 -35.77 -26.85
C GLY A 545 12.18 -34.56 -27.40
N GLN A 546 12.33 -33.47 -26.63
CA GLN A 546 13.16 -32.33 -27.00
C GLN A 546 14.51 -32.32 -26.28
N VAL A 547 15.57 -31.92 -27.01
CA VAL A 547 16.91 -31.76 -26.45
C VAL A 547 16.94 -30.55 -25.51
N GLN A 548 17.18 -30.81 -24.24
CA GLN A 548 17.28 -29.83 -23.17
C GLN A 548 18.73 -29.42 -22.95
N ARG A 549 18.96 -28.11 -22.78
CA ARG A 549 20.28 -27.52 -22.55
C ARG A 549 20.22 -26.58 -21.35
N PHE A 550 21.11 -26.79 -20.40
CA PHE A 550 21.14 -26.05 -19.15
C PHE A 550 22.57 -25.78 -18.71
N THR A 551 22.78 -24.62 -18.09
CA THR A 551 24.01 -24.23 -17.42
C THR A 551 23.69 -23.92 -15.97
N LEU A 552 24.47 -24.48 -15.04
CA LEU A 552 24.40 -24.11 -13.63
C LEU A 552 25.46 -23.04 -13.35
N THR A 553 25.04 -21.90 -12.79
CA THR A 553 25.94 -20.77 -12.52
C THR A 553 25.92 -20.41 -11.04
N MET A 554 27.09 -20.13 -10.47
CA MET A 554 27.20 -19.67 -9.09
C MET A 554 28.35 -18.65 -8.97
N PRO A 555 28.18 -17.57 -8.17
CA PRO A 555 29.25 -16.61 -7.93
C PRO A 555 30.53 -17.29 -7.45
N ARG A 556 31.69 -16.85 -7.98
CA ARG A 556 33.05 -17.35 -7.65
C ARG A 556 33.28 -18.83 -7.96
N HIS A 557 32.42 -19.47 -8.76
CA HIS A 557 32.62 -20.84 -9.21
C HIS A 557 32.54 -20.91 -10.74
N ALA A 558 33.24 -21.88 -11.33
CA ALA A 558 33.17 -22.10 -12.76
C ALA A 558 31.75 -22.60 -13.12
N PRO A 559 31.13 -22.08 -14.19
CA PRO A 559 29.81 -22.53 -14.60
C PRO A 559 29.86 -24.00 -15.02
N LEU A 560 28.86 -24.76 -14.60
CA LEU A 560 28.72 -26.17 -14.98
C LEU A 560 27.69 -26.29 -16.10
N VAL A 561 28.17 -26.52 -17.32
CA VAL A 561 27.30 -26.84 -18.46
C VAL A 561 26.82 -28.28 -18.31
N ILE A 562 25.50 -28.46 -18.15
CA ILE A 562 24.89 -29.78 -18.10
C ILE A 562 24.90 -30.37 -19.51
N ALA A 563 25.44 -31.58 -19.65
CA ALA A 563 25.43 -32.30 -20.92
C ALA A 563 23.99 -32.36 -21.49
N PRO A 564 23.77 -31.93 -22.76
CA PRO A 564 22.44 -31.92 -23.35
C PRO A 564 21.77 -33.28 -23.23
N PHE A 565 20.49 -33.29 -22.88
CA PHE A 565 19.75 -34.53 -22.68
C PHE A 565 18.32 -34.40 -23.18
N THR A 566 17.73 -35.51 -23.59
CA THR A 566 16.34 -35.58 -24.06
C THR A 566 15.53 -36.38 -23.03
N PRO A 567 14.58 -35.77 -22.31
CA PRO A 567 13.67 -36.51 -21.43
C PRO A 567 12.81 -37.46 -22.27
N ASN A 568 12.68 -38.72 -21.84
CA ASN A 568 11.83 -39.72 -22.49
C ASN A 568 10.52 -39.89 -21.72
N ARG A 569 9.47 -40.30 -22.44
CA ARG A 569 8.18 -40.60 -21.83
C ARG A 569 8.37 -41.71 -20.78
N GLY A 570 7.92 -41.46 -19.55
CA GLY A 570 8.01 -42.41 -18.43
C GLY A 570 9.27 -42.27 -17.56
N ASP A 571 10.17 -41.32 -17.83
CA ASP A 571 11.28 -41.00 -16.93
C ASP A 571 10.73 -40.47 -15.60
N THR A 572 11.02 -41.16 -14.48
CA THR A 572 10.43 -40.85 -13.16
C THR A 572 11.43 -40.26 -12.16
N LYS A 573 12.74 -40.33 -12.43
CA LYS A 573 13.81 -39.92 -11.51
C LYS A 573 15.03 -39.33 -12.24
N LEU A 574 14.80 -38.37 -13.13
CA LEU A 574 15.92 -37.70 -13.78
C LEU A 574 16.56 -36.69 -12.83
N VAL A 575 17.84 -36.88 -12.50
CA VAL A 575 18.64 -35.94 -11.71
C VAL A 575 19.77 -35.38 -12.59
N LYS A 576 19.95 -34.06 -12.60
CA LYS A 576 20.99 -33.37 -13.37
C LYS A 576 21.75 -32.41 -12.45
N GLY A 577 23.06 -32.34 -12.57
CA GLY A 577 23.87 -31.56 -11.64
C GLY A 577 25.30 -32.02 -11.56
N GLY A 578 26.06 -31.39 -10.68
CA GLY A 578 27.46 -31.74 -10.41
C GLY A 578 28.16 -30.72 -9.53
N ASP A 579 29.47 -30.87 -9.39
CA ASP A 579 30.33 -29.94 -8.66
C ASP A 579 30.57 -28.69 -9.50
N LEU A 580 30.42 -27.52 -8.87
CA LEU A 580 30.93 -26.27 -9.42
C LEU A 580 32.25 -25.97 -8.70
N PRO A 581 33.42 -26.11 -9.37
CA PRO A 581 34.69 -25.84 -8.73
C PRO A 581 34.86 -24.34 -8.48
N ARG A 582 35.41 -23.99 -7.33
CA ARG A 582 35.69 -22.60 -6.96
C ARG A 582 36.77 -22.06 -7.90
N LEU A 583 36.53 -20.88 -8.48
CA LEU A 583 37.55 -20.15 -9.23
C LEU A 583 38.57 -19.63 -8.22
N GLU A 584 39.85 -19.94 -8.42
CA GLU A 584 40.92 -19.35 -7.62
C GLU A 584 40.97 -17.83 -7.85
N PRO A 585 41.30 -17.05 -6.80
CA PRO A 585 41.22 -15.60 -6.83
C PRO A 585 42.13 -14.93 -7.87
#